data_AF-A0A2N1MM91-F1
#
_entry.id   AF-A0A2N1MM91-F1
#
_cell.length_a   1.000
_cell.length_b   1.000
_cell.length_c   1.000
_cell.angle_alpha   90.00
_cell.angle_beta   90.00
_cell.angle_gamma   90.00
#
_symmetry.space_group_name_H-M   'P 1'
#
loop_
_entity.id
_entity.type
_entity.pdbx_description
1 polymer ?
#
loop_
_entity_poly.entity_id
_entity_poly.type
_entity_poly.pdbx_seq_one_letter_code
_entity_poly.pdbx_strand_id
1 'polypeptide(L)'
;MPLIKKLFDDVKIVEDLRRISSTLSPFLLLEFFTDGSFEPTNSQVGHSMGYGWTTSNLPNINITYNGSVKFFPSSTKAETMAILTALVVCPEYGKIIINTDSQAAIDSFYKSRNLHSISPRRFNKINNNILWSSIHYIIKTLSLQVRFIKVKSHSGNNFNDIADIQAKLGRTQPTPTTILHDHLPNQTITLNWNKEIPLDKDVRKCIGTILNYRRLDNHLNHPSLKVIKDSTISNFIDWTLSSKWFHYNGRNDTTSTFHTKDLRWRIRCSTLTLPMLDIMNQNFLLLIKDHTQCLLCDNIIDSNNHLWECPNNYERIRACFMALGDKLIDLLNTQADNLTSIRDTVTNSNTFRWAFQSEQIHPVTFLLLKSYISNDLVGIFRSHVKSMKNIIKNLFPFIQICSLKFKIDIWKYRNQLWKTTRDAWGLNKKSFTKYRETFTPDQRTAAAFSRTQITNNNRDLERGYINPFNDFRNFKLDKDFLFILFSSSNFLHSGAFFSHLDGVFFSNNLISFSLAPALLLVAEWDQDVPTFLKKFGSILVDSLMDDS
;
A
#
# COMPACT_ATOMS: atom_id res chain seq x y z
N MET A 1 -17.09 36.33 18.06
CA MET A 1 -18.36 35.89 17.43
C MET A 1 -18.33 35.55 15.92
N PRO A 2 -17.61 36.25 15.01
CA PRO A 2 -17.58 35.88 13.57
C PRO A 2 -16.71 34.65 13.27
N LEU A 3 -15.80 34.27 14.18
CA LEU A 3 -14.80 33.23 13.95
C LEU A 3 -15.40 31.82 13.75
N ILE A 4 -16.37 31.41 14.57
CA ILE A 4 -16.99 30.06 14.46
C ILE A 4 -17.62 29.87 13.06
N LYS A 5 -18.40 30.86 12.58
CA LYS A 5 -19.00 30.81 11.23
C LYS A 5 -17.99 30.86 10.09
N LYS A 6 -16.78 31.36 10.34
CA LYS A 6 -15.71 31.33 9.34
C LYS A 6 -15.11 29.94 9.22
N LEU A 7 -15.00 29.20 10.32
CA LEU A 7 -14.32 27.90 10.36
C LEU A 7 -15.23 26.70 10.13
N PHE A 8 -16.54 26.82 10.39
CA PHE A 8 -17.50 25.72 10.26
C PHE A 8 -18.70 26.17 9.41
N ASP A 9 -19.17 25.27 8.55
CA ASP A 9 -20.31 25.47 7.64
C ASP A 9 -21.61 24.84 8.14
N ASP A 10 -21.55 23.70 8.84
CA ASP A 10 -22.74 23.01 9.35
C ASP A 10 -23.48 23.86 10.40
N VAL A 11 -24.78 24.06 10.15
CA VAL A 11 -25.63 24.95 10.96
C VAL A 11 -25.71 24.48 12.41
N LYS A 12 -25.88 23.18 12.64
CA LYS A 12 -26.06 22.62 13.98
C LYS A 12 -24.77 22.72 14.78
N ILE A 13 -23.63 22.36 14.17
CA ILE A 13 -22.31 22.49 14.79
C ILE A 13 -22.03 23.96 15.15
N VAL A 14 -22.32 24.89 14.23
CA VAL A 14 -22.13 26.32 14.47
C VAL A 14 -22.99 26.82 15.63
N GLU A 15 -24.26 26.44 15.70
CA GLU A 15 -25.17 26.83 16.78
C GLU A 15 -24.73 26.28 18.15
N ASP A 16 -24.33 25.01 18.20
CA ASP A 16 -23.85 24.37 19.43
C ASP A 16 -22.58 25.04 19.97
N LEU A 17 -21.59 25.25 19.10
CA LEU A 17 -20.33 25.92 19.50
C LEU A 17 -20.58 27.37 19.92
N ARG A 18 -21.53 28.07 19.29
CA ARG A 18 -21.88 29.45 19.68
C ARG A 18 -22.53 29.50 21.05
N ARG A 19 -23.47 28.61 21.32
CA ARG A 19 -24.14 28.52 22.62
C ARG A 19 -23.11 28.28 23.72
N ILE A 20 -22.22 27.30 23.52
CA ILE A 20 -21.11 27.03 24.43
C ILE A 20 -20.22 28.26 24.61
N SER A 21 -19.84 28.94 23.51
CA SER A 21 -19.00 30.14 23.57
C SER A 21 -19.63 31.28 24.36
N SER A 22 -20.94 31.48 24.22
CA SER A 22 -21.69 32.44 25.03
C SER A 22 -21.73 32.06 26.52
N THR A 23 -21.84 30.77 26.84
CA THR A 23 -21.76 30.29 28.23
C THR A 23 -20.37 30.47 28.84
N LEU A 24 -19.31 30.28 28.04
CA LEU A 24 -17.92 30.39 28.48
C LEU A 24 -17.39 31.83 28.48
N SER A 25 -18.09 32.78 27.86
CA SER A 25 -17.60 34.16 27.70
C SER A 25 -17.21 34.87 29.00
N PRO A 26 -17.83 34.61 30.18
CA PRO A 26 -17.44 35.27 31.43
C PRO A 26 -16.10 34.78 32.01
N PHE A 27 -15.56 33.64 31.55
CA PHE A 27 -14.45 32.96 32.20
C PHE A 27 -13.13 33.19 31.44
N LEU A 28 -12.26 34.04 32.00
CA LEU A 28 -10.94 34.30 31.40
C LEU A 28 -9.91 33.20 31.65
N LEU A 29 -10.12 32.34 32.65
CA LEU A 29 -9.29 31.16 32.90
C LEU A 29 -10.13 29.93 32.66
N LEU A 30 -9.77 29.14 31.65
CA LEU A 30 -10.48 27.91 31.30
C LEU A 30 -9.51 26.74 31.25
N GLU A 31 -9.93 25.64 31.85
CA GLU A 31 -9.22 24.37 31.84
C GLU A 31 -10.08 23.31 31.16
N PHE A 32 -9.52 22.69 30.12
CA PHE A 32 -10.16 21.64 29.35
C PHE A 32 -9.38 20.33 29.47
N PHE A 33 -10.12 19.22 29.44
CA PHE A 33 -9.60 17.89 29.16
C PHE A 33 -10.09 17.47 27.78
N THR A 34 -9.18 17.02 26.93
CA THR A 34 -9.46 16.72 25.51
C THR A 34 -8.98 15.33 25.15
N ASP A 35 -9.79 14.59 24.37
CA ASP A 35 -9.45 13.24 23.91
C ASP A 35 -9.97 12.97 22.48
N GLY A 36 -9.39 11.96 21.83
CA GLY A 36 -9.77 11.45 20.52
C GLY A 36 -9.89 9.93 20.51
N SER A 37 -10.93 9.44 19.85
CA SER A 37 -11.21 8.02 19.66
C SER A 37 -11.04 7.66 18.20
N PHE A 38 -10.26 6.63 17.90
CA PHE A 38 -10.11 6.05 16.56
C PHE A 38 -10.41 4.55 16.61
N GLU A 39 -11.38 4.11 15.80
CA GLU A 39 -11.75 2.71 15.65
C GLU A 39 -11.75 2.35 14.15
N PRO A 40 -10.76 1.56 13.66
CA PRO A 40 -10.63 1.23 12.25
C PRO A 40 -11.72 0.30 11.72
N THR A 41 -12.45 -0.41 12.58
CA THR A 41 -13.36 -1.50 12.17
C THR A 41 -14.83 -1.08 11.97
N ASN A 42 -15.18 0.18 12.20
CA ASN A 42 -16.57 0.66 12.28
C ASN A 42 -17.22 1.03 10.92
N SER A 43 -17.11 0.16 9.91
CA SER A 43 -17.75 0.41 8.60
C SER A 43 -19.29 0.39 8.62
N GLN A 44 -19.92 -0.06 9.71
CA GLN A 44 -21.39 -0.26 9.77
C GLN A 44 -22.12 0.61 10.81
N VAL A 45 -21.46 1.16 11.84
CA VAL A 45 -22.12 1.99 12.87
C VAL A 45 -21.23 3.17 13.28
N GLY A 46 -21.46 4.34 12.67
CA GLY A 46 -20.80 5.61 13.01
C GLY A 46 -19.55 5.91 12.18
N HIS A 47 -18.82 6.95 12.58
CA HIS A 47 -17.57 7.37 11.93
C HIS A 47 -16.36 6.71 12.60
N SER A 48 -15.29 6.50 11.83
CA SER A 48 -14.04 5.89 12.32
C SER A 48 -13.33 6.73 13.39
N MET A 49 -13.60 8.05 13.46
CA MET A 49 -13.00 8.96 14.42
C MET A 49 -14.04 9.83 15.13
N GLY A 50 -13.89 9.95 16.44
CA GLY A 50 -14.66 10.86 17.28
C GLY A 50 -13.73 11.64 18.19
N TYR A 51 -14.12 12.85 18.55
CA TYR A 51 -13.37 13.72 19.45
C TYR A 51 -14.29 14.24 20.54
N GLY A 52 -13.72 14.57 21.69
CA GLY A 52 -14.50 15.03 22.83
C GLY A 52 -13.67 15.83 23.82
N TRP A 53 -14.33 16.70 24.56
CA TRP A 53 -13.70 17.44 25.64
C TRP A 53 -14.69 17.81 26.76
N THR A 54 -14.14 18.12 27.92
CA THR A 54 -14.88 18.67 29.08
C THR A 54 -14.11 19.81 29.73
N THR A 55 -14.81 20.77 30.32
CA THR A 55 -14.19 21.75 31.24
C THR A 55 -14.03 21.15 32.64
N SER A 56 -13.05 21.63 33.42
CA SER A 56 -12.81 21.18 34.80
C SER A 56 -12.87 22.27 35.87
N ASN A 57 -12.77 23.55 35.49
CA ASN A 57 -12.60 24.66 36.43
C ASN A 57 -13.78 25.65 36.48
N LEU A 58 -14.96 25.22 36.03
CA LEU A 58 -16.19 26.01 36.07
C LEU A 58 -16.96 25.76 37.38
N PRO A 59 -17.63 26.79 37.94
CA PRO A 59 -18.47 26.61 39.11
C PRO A 59 -19.73 25.80 38.78
N ASN A 60 -19.99 24.77 39.58
CA ASN A 60 -21.22 23.95 39.60
C ASN A 60 -21.52 23.04 38.40
N ILE A 61 -20.93 23.25 37.22
CA ILE A 61 -21.18 22.39 36.05
C ILE A 61 -19.98 22.27 35.12
N ASN A 62 -19.75 21.05 34.64
CA ASN A 62 -18.80 20.79 33.56
C ASN A 62 -19.53 20.90 32.22
N ILE A 63 -18.99 21.69 31.30
CA ILE A 63 -19.47 21.73 29.93
C ILE A 63 -18.73 20.68 29.13
N THR A 64 -19.48 19.83 28.43
CA THR A 64 -18.95 18.79 27.54
C THR A 64 -19.33 19.06 26.10
N TYR A 65 -18.49 18.60 25.18
CA TYR A 65 -18.78 18.62 23.76
C TYR A 65 -18.13 17.42 23.07
N ASN A 66 -18.77 16.94 22.00
CA ASN A 66 -18.25 15.87 21.18
C ASN A 66 -18.67 16.02 19.71
N GLY A 67 -17.95 15.35 18.83
CA GLY A 67 -18.23 15.31 17.40
C GLY A 67 -17.44 14.21 16.69
N SER A 68 -17.71 14.02 15.41
CA SER A 68 -16.97 13.09 14.54
C SER A 68 -16.10 13.84 13.53
N VAL A 69 -15.07 13.19 13.00
CA VAL A 69 -14.22 13.75 11.93
C VAL A 69 -14.08 12.73 10.81
N LYS A 70 -14.05 13.22 9.56
CA LYS A 70 -13.83 12.41 8.36
C LYS A 70 -12.44 12.57 7.78
N PHE A 71 -12.12 11.59 6.91
CA PHE A 71 -10.92 11.49 6.08
C PHE A 71 -9.61 11.34 6.87
N PHE A 72 -8.68 10.56 6.29
CA PHE A 72 -7.35 10.29 6.86
C PHE A 72 -7.39 9.93 8.35
N PRO A 73 -8.09 8.84 8.72
CA PRO A 73 -8.35 8.58 10.11
C PRO A 73 -7.09 8.24 10.90
N SER A 74 -6.95 8.85 12.07
CA SER A 74 -5.87 8.62 13.03
C SER A 74 -6.25 9.19 14.40
N SER A 75 -5.81 8.56 15.49
CA SER A 75 -6.01 9.05 16.87
C SER A 75 -5.60 10.52 17.01
N THR A 76 -4.42 10.86 16.51
CA THR A 76 -3.88 12.23 16.57
C THR A 76 -4.74 13.25 15.85
N LYS A 77 -5.43 12.89 14.76
CA LYS A 77 -6.35 13.82 14.07
C LYS A 77 -7.58 14.10 14.92
N ALA A 78 -8.16 13.06 15.55
CA ALA A 78 -9.28 13.21 16.47
C ALA A 78 -8.91 14.10 17.67
N GLU A 79 -7.78 13.83 18.31
CA GLU A 79 -7.26 14.62 19.43
C GLU A 79 -7.01 16.08 19.03
N THR A 80 -6.44 16.32 17.83
CA THR A 80 -6.22 17.67 17.31
C THR A 80 -7.54 18.42 17.10
N MET A 81 -8.59 17.73 16.66
CA MET A 81 -9.92 18.33 16.53
C MET A 81 -10.56 18.66 17.89
N ALA A 82 -10.37 17.82 18.91
CA ALA A 82 -10.82 18.12 20.27
C ALA A 82 -10.21 19.44 20.76
N ILE A 83 -8.89 19.61 20.56
CA ILE A 83 -8.17 20.84 20.91
C ILE A 83 -8.73 22.05 20.14
N LEU A 84 -8.92 21.91 18.82
CA LEU A 84 -9.45 23.00 17.97
C LEU A 84 -10.82 23.47 18.45
N THR A 85 -11.74 22.54 18.70
CA THR A 85 -13.12 22.86 19.12
C THR A 85 -13.20 23.36 20.56
N ALA A 86 -12.28 22.96 21.45
CA ALA A 86 -12.17 23.56 22.78
C ALA A 86 -11.68 25.02 22.71
N LEU A 87 -10.71 25.32 21.85
CA LEU A 87 -10.15 26.67 21.72
C LEU A 87 -11.12 27.65 21.03
N VAL A 88 -11.90 27.19 20.05
CA VAL A 88 -12.79 28.09 19.28
C VAL A 88 -13.93 28.67 20.11
N VAL A 89 -14.31 28.01 21.21
CA VAL A 89 -15.39 28.45 22.10
C VAL A 89 -14.89 29.37 23.24
N CYS A 90 -13.59 29.56 23.37
CA CYS A 90 -13.00 30.39 24.42
C CYS A 90 -13.26 31.89 24.21
N PRO A 91 -13.32 32.70 25.29
CA PRO A 91 -13.38 34.16 25.17
C PRO A 91 -12.07 34.76 24.70
N GLU A 92 -12.15 35.98 24.18
CA GLU A 92 -10.98 36.78 23.81
C GLU A 92 -10.09 37.04 25.03
N TYR A 93 -8.77 37.04 24.81
CA TYR A 93 -7.73 37.23 25.83
C TYR A 93 -7.71 36.18 26.95
N GLY A 94 -8.37 35.03 26.74
CA GLY A 94 -8.42 33.94 27.70
C GLY A 94 -7.07 33.24 27.93
N LYS A 95 -6.84 32.82 29.18
CA LYS A 95 -5.77 31.91 29.61
C LYS A 95 -6.32 30.49 29.61
N ILE A 96 -5.84 29.66 28.69
CA ILE A 96 -6.40 28.34 28.43
C ILE A 96 -5.39 27.26 28.80
N ILE A 97 -5.82 26.32 29.63
CA ILE A 97 -5.06 25.12 29.99
C ILE A 97 -5.71 23.93 29.29
N ILE A 98 -4.94 23.25 28.44
CA ILE A 98 -5.37 22.01 27.76
C ILE A 98 -4.66 20.82 28.39
N ASN A 99 -5.43 19.95 29.02
CA ASN A 99 -5.01 18.66 29.53
C ASN A 99 -5.31 17.58 28.50
N THR A 100 -4.29 16.84 28.06
CA THR A 100 -4.46 15.73 27.11
C THR A 100 -3.47 14.62 27.41
N ASP A 101 -3.84 13.37 27.17
CA ASP A 101 -2.94 12.24 27.22
C ASP A 101 -2.21 11.99 25.89
N SER A 102 -2.44 12.81 24.86
CA SER A 102 -1.72 12.71 23.60
C SER A 102 -0.41 13.49 23.60
N GLN A 103 0.70 12.77 23.75
CA GLN A 103 2.03 13.37 23.52
C GLN A 103 2.20 13.80 22.06
N ALA A 104 1.63 13.04 21.12
CA ALA A 104 1.75 13.33 19.69
C ALA A 104 1.08 14.66 19.30
N ALA A 105 -0.07 14.99 19.91
CA ALA A 105 -0.75 16.27 19.70
C ALA A 105 0.06 17.43 20.30
N ILE A 106 0.60 17.27 21.52
CA ILE A 106 1.45 18.27 22.17
C ILE A 106 2.70 18.56 21.33
N ASP A 107 3.42 17.53 20.90
CA ASP A 107 4.63 17.66 20.09
C ASP A 107 4.32 18.33 18.73
N SER A 108 3.19 17.97 18.12
CA SER A 108 2.73 18.54 16.84
C SER A 108 2.34 20.01 16.97
N PHE A 109 1.74 20.43 18.09
CA PHE A 109 1.48 21.83 18.38
C PHE A 109 2.77 22.66 18.43
N TYR A 110 3.75 22.22 19.23
CA TYR A 110 5.02 22.96 19.35
C TYR A 110 5.84 22.94 18.05
N LYS A 111 5.78 21.86 17.28
CA LYS A 111 6.39 21.77 15.96
C LYS A 111 5.74 22.72 14.96
N SER A 112 4.41 22.89 15.01
CA SER A 112 3.68 23.77 14.10
C SER A 112 3.70 25.24 14.52
N ARG A 113 3.89 25.56 15.81
CA ARG A 113 3.86 26.92 16.37
C ARG A 113 4.89 27.89 15.75
N ASN A 114 6.03 27.38 15.29
CA ASN A 114 7.10 28.19 14.70
C ASN A 114 6.85 28.53 13.22
N LEU A 115 5.62 28.93 12.86
CA LEU A 115 5.18 29.15 11.47
C LEU A 115 6.05 30.16 10.71
N HIS A 116 6.55 31.19 11.39
CA HIS A 116 7.34 32.26 10.75
C HIS A 116 8.75 31.82 10.32
N SER A 117 9.29 30.72 10.89
CA SER A 117 10.62 30.19 10.55
C SER A 117 10.54 28.88 9.75
N ILE A 118 9.33 28.33 9.57
CA ILE A 118 9.09 27.09 8.84
C ILE A 118 8.67 27.45 7.42
N SER A 119 9.43 27.00 6.42
CA SER A 119 9.02 27.16 5.03
C SER A 119 7.69 26.44 4.76
N PRO A 120 6.84 26.94 3.84
CA PRO A 120 5.57 26.28 3.49
C PRO A 120 5.73 24.79 3.18
N ARG A 121 6.85 24.41 2.54
CA ARG A 121 7.22 23.01 2.28
C ARG A 121 7.39 22.18 3.55
N ARG A 122 8.07 22.71 4.58
CA ARG A 122 8.27 22.00 5.85
C ARG A 122 6.95 21.91 6.62
N PHE A 123 6.13 22.96 6.57
CA PHE A 123 4.81 22.97 7.18
C PHE A 123 3.87 21.92 6.57
N ASN A 124 3.84 21.79 5.25
CA ASN A 124 3.07 20.76 4.54
C ASN A 124 3.51 19.31 4.85
N LYS A 125 4.66 19.09 5.49
CA LYS A 125 5.07 17.75 5.96
C LYS A 125 4.57 17.43 7.37
N ILE A 126 3.99 18.40 8.07
CA ILE A 126 3.34 18.18 9.36
C ILE A 126 1.96 17.57 9.06
N ASN A 127 1.63 16.47 9.72
CA ASN A 127 0.31 15.87 9.59
C ASN A 127 -0.74 16.77 10.24
N ASN A 128 -1.96 16.73 9.71
CA ASN A 128 -3.09 17.57 10.12
C ASN A 128 -2.78 19.07 10.00
N ASN A 129 -1.99 19.49 9.00
CA ASN A 129 -1.54 20.87 8.81
C ASN A 129 -2.70 21.88 8.73
N ILE A 130 -3.85 21.48 8.19
CA ILE A 130 -5.07 22.29 8.13
C ILE A 130 -5.62 22.58 9.52
N LEU A 131 -5.72 21.55 10.37
CA LEU A 131 -6.19 21.69 11.75
C LEU A 131 -5.23 22.56 12.56
N TRP A 132 -3.92 22.35 12.42
CA TRP A 132 -2.93 23.20 13.08
C TRP A 132 -2.98 24.65 12.61
N SER A 133 -3.13 24.90 11.30
CA SER A 133 -3.30 26.26 10.76
C SER A 133 -4.53 26.94 11.36
N SER A 134 -5.62 26.20 11.50
CA SER A 134 -6.87 26.67 12.10
C SER A 134 -6.71 26.97 13.59
N ILE A 135 -6.04 26.10 14.35
CA ILE A 135 -5.72 26.32 15.77
C ILE A 135 -4.89 27.60 15.94
N HIS A 136 -3.82 27.78 15.14
CA HIS A 136 -2.99 28.99 15.23
C HIS A 136 -3.76 30.24 14.81
N TYR A 137 -4.68 30.14 13.84
CA TYR A 137 -5.57 31.22 13.47
C TYR A 137 -6.54 31.59 14.61
N ILE A 138 -7.12 30.60 15.30
CA ILE A 138 -7.99 30.83 16.47
C ILE A 138 -7.22 31.53 17.58
N ILE A 139 -6.06 30.98 17.98
CA ILE A 139 -5.22 31.52 19.05
C ILE A 139 -4.85 32.97 18.75
N LYS A 140 -4.45 33.28 17.51
CA LYS A 140 -4.11 34.63 17.08
C LYS A 140 -5.31 35.57 17.08
N THR A 141 -6.46 35.12 16.57
CA THR A 141 -7.67 35.95 16.44
C THR A 141 -8.26 36.30 17.80
N LEU A 142 -8.28 35.34 18.72
CA LEU A 142 -8.82 35.52 20.08
C LEU A 142 -7.75 35.98 21.08
N SER A 143 -6.50 36.19 20.66
CA SER A 143 -5.38 36.56 21.53
C SER A 143 -5.21 35.64 22.76
N LEU A 144 -5.35 34.33 22.58
CA LEU A 144 -5.33 33.35 23.67
C LEU A 144 -3.92 33.08 24.20
N GLN A 145 -3.80 32.85 25.51
CA GLN A 145 -2.60 32.31 26.15
C GLN A 145 -2.81 30.82 26.44
N VAL A 146 -2.28 29.94 25.58
CA VAL A 146 -2.50 28.49 25.68
C VAL A 146 -1.32 27.77 26.31
N ARG A 147 -1.60 26.91 27.31
CA ARG A 147 -0.65 25.99 27.94
C ARG A 147 -1.14 24.55 27.82
N PHE A 148 -0.27 23.65 27.37
CA PHE A 148 -0.56 22.21 27.34
C PHE A 148 0.02 21.51 28.57
N ILE A 149 -0.74 20.57 29.14
CA ILE A 149 -0.33 19.69 30.24
C ILE A 149 -0.55 18.25 29.80
N LYS A 150 0.51 17.43 29.89
CA LYS A 150 0.42 16.00 29.62
C LYS A 150 -0.24 15.31 30.81
N VAL A 151 -1.37 14.66 30.57
CA VAL A 151 -2.01 13.75 31.52
C VAL A 151 -1.46 12.34 31.30
N LYS A 152 -1.29 11.55 32.35
CA LYS A 152 -0.90 10.16 32.23
C LYS A 152 -2.15 9.35 31.82
N SER A 153 -2.06 8.62 30.71
CA SER A 153 -3.18 7.76 30.28
C SER A 153 -3.42 6.68 31.34
N HIS A 154 -4.69 6.32 31.57
CA HIS A 154 -5.14 5.36 32.59
C HIS A 154 -4.73 5.69 34.03
N SER A 155 -4.57 6.97 34.38
CA SER A 155 -4.23 7.38 35.75
C SER A 155 -5.43 7.57 36.67
N GLY A 156 -6.65 7.21 36.25
CA GLY A 156 -7.89 7.44 37.00
C GLY A 156 -8.25 8.92 37.16
N ASN A 157 -7.93 9.76 36.17
CA ASN A 157 -8.35 11.15 36.18
C ASN A 157 -9.78 11.26 35.64
N ASN A 158 -10.74 11.56 36.52
CA ASN A 158 -12.16 11.63 36.19
C ASN A 158 -12.48 12.53 34.97
N PHE A 159 -11.80 13.67 34.81
CA PHE A 159 -12.07 14.57 33.68
C PHE A 159 -11.50 14.04 32.36
N ASN A 160 -10.36 13.33 32.42
CA ASN A 160 -9.82 12.64 31.26
C ASN A 160 -10.75 11.48 30.84
N ASP A 161 -11.29 10.73 31.80
CA ASP A 161 -12.22 9.64 31.53
C ASP A 161 -13.54 10.17 30.92
N ILE A 162 -14.02 11.33 31.37
CA ILE A 162 -15.14 12.02 30.72
C ILE A 162 -14.79 12.38 29.28
N ALA A 163 -13.59 12.93 29.01
CA ALA A 163 -13.17 13.27 27.65
C ALA A 163 -13.10 12.04 26.72
N ASP A 164 -12.57 10.91 27.19
CA ASP A 164 -12.57 9.62 26.46
C ASP A 164 -13.98 9.15 26.13
N ILE A 165 -14.91 9.19 27.11
CA ILE A 165 -16.32 8.87 26.89
C ILE A 165 -16.92 9.81 25.83
N GLN A 166 -16.66 11.11 25.92
CA GLN A 166 -17.12 12.08 24.93
C GLN A 166 -16.55 11.78 23.54
N ALA A 167 -15.28 11.41 23.42
CA ALA A 167 -14.66 11.06 22.14
C ALA A 167 -15.28 9.80 21.52
N LYS A 168 -15.60 8.78 22.34
CA LYS A 168 -16.30 7.57 21.91
C LYS A 168 -17.74 7.87 21.47
N LEU A 169 -18.46 8.73 22.20
CA LEU A 169 -19.79 9.21 21.80
C LEU A 169 -19.72 10.05 20.52
N GLY A 170 -18.65 10.83 20.34
CA GLY A 170 -18.42 11.63 19.14
C GLY A 170 -18.47 10.81 17.86
N ARG A 171 -18.01 9.54 17.88
CA ARG A 171 -18.08 8.63 16.72
C ARG A 171 -19.51 8.35 16.25
N THR A 172 -20.50 8.43 17.13
CA THR A 172 -21.90 8.16 16.80
C THR A 172 -22.64 9.38 16.28
N GLN A 173 -22.01 10.57 16.28
CA GLN A 173 -22.62 11.78 15.74
C GLN A 173 -22.86 11.65 14.23
N PRO A 174 -24.07 11.97 13.72
CA PRO A 174 -24.43 11.72 12.33
C PRO A 174 -23.61 12.59 11.37
N THR A 175 -23.41 13.86 11.74
CA THR A 175 -22.70 14.83 10.92
C THR A 175 -21.26 14.98 11.39
N PRO A 176 -20.27 14.76 10.51
CA PRO A 176 -18.87 15.02 10.83
C PRO A 176 -18.54 16.52 10.80
N THR A 177 -17.62 16.91 11.66
CA THR A 177 -17.08 18.26 11.71
C THR A 177 -16.08 18.47 10.59
N THR A 178 -16.35 19.46 9.74
CA THR A 178 -15.49 19.89 8.63
C THR A 178 -14.98 21.30 8.88
N ILE A 179 -13.72 21.55 8.51
CA ILE A 179 -13.10 22.87 8.64
C ILE A 179 -13.04 23.57 7.28
N LEU A 180 -13.66 24.74 7.22
CA LEU A 180 -13.48 25.68 6.13
C LEU A 180 -12.06 26.27 6.21
N HIS A 181 -11.26 26.03 5.18
CA HIS A 181 -9.81 26.29 5.23
C HIS A 181 -9.29 27.21 4.12
N ASP A 182 -10.10 27.55 3.12
CA ASP A 182 -9.69 28.35 1.96
C ASP A 182 -9.23 29.78 2.31
N HIS A 183 -9.65 30.28 3.47
CA HIS A 183 -9.37 31.64 3.94
C HIS A 183 -8.28 31.69 5.03
N LEU A 184 -7.61 30.57 5.32
CA LEU A 184 -6.59 30.52 6.38
C LEU A 184 -5.32 31.27 5.94
N PRO A 185 -4.81 32.23 6.74
CA PRO A 185 -3.79 33.18 6.31
C PRO A 185 -2.42 32.56 5.97
N ASN A 186 -2.11 31.37 6.50
CA ASN A 186 -0.83 30.69 6.30
C ASN A 186 -0.94 29.48 5.34
N GLN A 187 -2.10 29.29 4.70
CA GLN A 187 -2.39 28.17 3.83
C GLN A 187 -2.75 28.69 2.44
N THR A 188 -1.72 28.95 1.63
CA THR A 188 -1.89 29.55 0.30
C THR A 188 -2.60 28.64 -0.70
N ILE A 189 -2.37 27.33 -0.62
CA ILE A 189 -2.99 26.33 -1.50
C ILE A 189 -3.28 25.06 -0.70
N THR A 190 -4.50 24.54 -0.84
CA THR A 190 -4.87 23.19 -0.38
C THR A 190 -5.19 22.34 -1.59
N LEU A 191 -4.59 21.15 -1.64
CA LEU A 191 -4.89 20.19 -2.70
C LEU A 191 -6.07 19.33 -2.27
N ASN A 192 -7.08 19.25 -3.14
CA ASN A 192 -8.25 18.42 -2.90
C ASN A 192 -8.20 17.19 -3.81
N TRP A 193 -8.25 16.01 -3.21
CA TRP A 193 -8.44 14.75 -3.92
C TRP A 193 -9.92 14.57 -4.25
N ASN A 194 -10.23 14.35 -5.53
CA ASN A 194 -11.60 14.18 -6.04
C ASN A 194 -12.55 15.32 -5.66
N LYS A 195 -12.05 16.55 -5.51
CA LYS A 195 -12.81 17.75 -5.09
C LYS A 195 -13.47 17.67 -3.70
N GLU A 196 -13.27 16.58 -2.97
CA GLU A 196 -13.93 16.33 -1.67
C GLU A 196 -12.94 16.22 -0.51
N ILE A 197 -11.76 15.65 -0.75
CA ILE A 197 -10.84 15.27 0.33
C ILE A 197 -9.64 16.23 0.37
N PRO A 198 -9.62 17.19 1.30
CA PRO A 198 -8.47 18.08 1.45
C PRO A 198 -7.26 17.31 1.99
N LEU A 199 -6.12 17.44 1.31
CA LEU A 199 -4.88 16.78 1.70
C LEU A 199 -4.24 17.53 2.87
N ASP A 200 -4.42 17.00 4.08
CA ASP A 200 -3.97 17.61 5.33
C ASP A 200 -2.63 17.04 5.86
N LYS A 201 -1.81 16.47 4.99
CA LYS A 201 -0.52 15.82 5.30
C LYS A 201 0.47 15.95 4.14
N ASP A 202 1.65 15.34 4.26
CA ASP A 202 2.66 15.36 3.18
C ASP A 202 2.06 14.89 1.86
N VAL A 203 1.80 15.87 0.98
CA VAL A 203 1.16 15.67 -0.33
C VAL A 203 1.89 14.60 -1.13
N ARG A 204 3.23 14.61 -1.13
CA ARG A 204 4.02 13.67 -1.95
C ARG A 204 3.88 12.25 -1.45
N LYS A 205 3.87 12.06 -0.13
CA LYS A 205 3.59 10.75 0.47
C LYS A 205 2.16 10.31 0.18
N CYS A 206 1.19 11.21 0.34
CA CYS A 206 -0.22 10.92 0.11
C CYS A 206 -0.49 10.51 -1.35
N ILE A 207 -0.09 11.34 -2.30
CA ILE A 207 -0.22 11.06 -3.74
C ILE A 207 0.58 9.82 -4.13
N GLY A 208 1.81 9.66 -3.61
CA GLY A 208 2.61 8.46 -3.86
C GLY A 208 1.91 7.16 -3.42
N THR A 209 1.26 7.17 -2.26
CA THR A 209 0.47 6.03 -1.78
C THR A 209 -0.74 5.76 -2.67
N ILE A 210 -1.51 6.79 -3.03
CA ILE A 210 -2.69 6.65 -3.91
C ILE A 210 -2.29 6.09 -5.28
N LEU A 211 -1.19 6.61 -5.86
CA LEU A 211 -0.66 6.11 -7.12
C LEU A 211 -0.21 4.66 -7.00
N ASN A 212 0.46 4.28 -5.91
CA ASN A 212 0.85 2.90 -5.70
C ASN A 212 -0.38 1.98 -5.64
N TYR A 213 -1.45 2.35 -4.94
CA TYR A 213 -2.69 1.54 -4.95
C TYR A 213 -3.25 1.36 -6.36
N ARG A 214 -3.30 2.44 -7.15
CA ARG A 214 -3.75 2.37 -8.54
C ARG A 214 -2.84 1.47 -9.40
N ARG A 215 -1.53 1.53 -9.17
CA ARG A 215 -0.56 0.66 -9.86
C ARG A 215 -0.78 -0.81 -9.50
N LEU A 216 -1.07 -1.11 -8.24
CA LEU A 216 -1.40 -2.47 -7.79
C LEU A 216 -2.69 -2.96 -8.45
N ASP A 217 -3.72 -2.13 -8.45
CA ASP A 217 -5.01 -2.46 -9.04
C ASP A 217 -4.87 -2.75 -10.54
N ASN A 218 -4.22 -1.86 -11.29
CA ASN A 218 -3.90 -2.09 -12.71
C ASN A 218 -3.07 -3.37 -12.92
N HIS A 219 -2.12 -3.65 -12.04
CA HIS A 219 -1.29 -4.85 -12.10
C HIS A 219 -2.13 -6.12 -11.93
N LEU A 220 -2.92 -6.21 -10.86
CA LEU A 220 -3.76 -7.38 -10.56
C LEU A 220 -4.93 -7.54 -11.53
N ASN A 221 -5.39 -6.46 -12.16
CA ASN A 221 -6.44 -6.50 -13.19
C ASN A 221 -5.94 -7.03 -14.55
N HIS A 222 -4.63 -7.26 -14.71
CA HIS A 222 -4.12 -7.89 -15.93
C HIS A 222 -4.67 -9.33 -16.07
N PRO A 223 -5.20 -9.74 -17.24
CA PRO A 223 -5.84 -11.06 -17.41
C PRO A 223 -4.96 -12.24 -17.01
N SER A 224 -3.66 -12.18 -17.29
CA SER A 224 -2.72 -13.24 -16.89
C SER A 224 -2.62 -13.43 -15.37
N LEU A 225 -2.91 -12.39 -14.58
CA LEU A 225 -2.82 -12.40 -13.12
C LEU A 225 -4.18 -12.63 -12.45
N LYS A 226 -5.22 -13.00 -13.20
CA LYS A 226 -6.57 -13.28 -12.67
C LYS A 226 -6.52 -14.24 -11.46
N VAL A 227 -5.76 -15.32 -11.54
CA VAL A 227 -5.62 -16.29 -10.43
C VAL A 227 -5.02 -15.65 -9.17
N ILE A 228 -4.07 -14.73 -9.33
CA ILE A 228 -3.46 -14.00 -8.20
C ILE A 228 -4.45 -12.99 -7.62
N LYS A 229 -5.23 -12.31 -8.48
CA LYS A 229 -6.31 -11.41 -8.06
C LYS A 229 -7.39 -12.17 -7.27
N ASP A 230 -7.85 -13.31 -7.79
CA ASP A 230 -8.86 -14.15 -7.14
C ASP A 230 -8.34 -14.66 -5.78
N SER A 231 -7.07 -15.08 -5.72
CA SER A 231 -6.41 -15.49 -4.47
C SER A 231 -6.26 -14.34 -3.46
N THR A 232 -6.11 -13.11 -3.94
CA THR A 232 -6.08 -11.91 -3.09
C THR A 232 -7.44 -11.63 -2.50
N ILE A 233 -8.50 -11.70 -3.32
CA ILE A 233 -9.89 -11.52 -2.88
C ILE A 233 -10.28 -12.59 -1.86
N SER A 234 -9.88 -13.84 -2.09
CA SER A 234 -10.11 -14.96 -1.16
C SER A 234 -9.21 -14.95 0.07
N ASN A 235 -8.38 -13.92 0.27
CA ASN A 235 -7.46 -13.79 1.40
C ASN A 235 -6.52 -15.00 1.57
N PHE A 236 -6.02 -15.57 0.47
CA PHE A 236 -5.04 -16.66 0.52
C PHE A 236 -3.59 -16.17 0.60
N ILE A 237 -3.31 -14.97 0.11
CA ILE A 237 -1.96 -14.38 0.08
C ILE A 237 -1.77 -13.50 1.33
N ASP A 238 -0.69 -13.74 2.07
CA ASP A 238 -0.19 -12.79 3.07
C ASP A 238 0.63 -11.71 2.32
N TRP A 239 -0.02 -10.59 2.00
CA TRP A 239 0.61 -9.51 1.23
C TRP A 239 1.71 -8.78 2.01
N THR A 240 1.60 -8.69 3.33
CA THR A 240 2.60 -8.08 4.21
C THR A 240 3.92 -8.83 4.10
N LEU A 241 3.88 -10.16 4.28
CA LEU A 241 5.05 -11.02 4.23
C LEU A 241 5.52 -11.26 2.81
N SER A 242 4.61 -11.38 1.84
CA SER A 242 5.00 -11.47 0.42
C SER A 242 5.78 -10.22 -0.02
N SER A 243 5.31 -9.01 0.34
CA SER A 243 6.01 -7.74 0.09
C SER A 243 7.42 -7.75 0.67
N LYS A 244 7.57 -8.14 1.94
CA LYS A 244 8.88 -8.25 2.61
C LYS A 244 9.77 -9.33 1.98
N TRP A 245 9.19 -10.44 1.55
CA TRP A 245 9.89 -11.54 0.88
C TRP A 245 10.50 -11.12 -0.45
N PHE A 246 9.79 -10.34 -1.26
CA PHE A 246 10.37 -9.79 -2.50
C PHE A 246 11.58 -8.86 -2.25
N HIS A 247 11.70 -8.30 -1.04
CA HIS A 247 12.85 -7.51 -0.61
C HIS A 247 13.92 -8.31 0.11
N TYR A 248 13.63 -9.56 0.48
CA TYR A 248 14.54 -10.38 1.26
C TYR A 248 15.80 -10.72 0.46
N ASN A 249 16.95 -10.54 1.11
CA ASN A 249 18.25 -10.90 0.60
C ASN A 249 18.92 -11.92 1.53
N GLY A 250 18.77 -13.21 1.22
CA GLY A 250 19.40 -14.28 1.99
C GLY A 250 20.89 -14.48 1.73
N ARG A 251 21.54 -13.65 0.91
CA ARG A 251 22.96 -13.78 0.55
C ARG A 251 23.88 -12.84 1.34
N ASN A 252 23.33 -11.92 2.14
CA ASN A 252 24.09 -10.92 2.92
C ASN A 252 25.05 -10.00 2.13
N ASP A 253 25.00 -10.02 0.79
CA ASP A 253 25.79 -9.12 -0.07
C ASP A 253 24.99 -7.86 -0.42
N THR A 254 25.63 -6.68 -0.48
CA THR A 254 24.95 -5.42 -0.87
C THR A 254 24.39 -5.48 -2.30
N THR A 255 25.15 -6.07 -3.24
CA THR A 255 24.73 -6.39 -4.61
C THR A 255 25.59 -7.54 -5.16
N SER A 256 25.00 -8.69 -5.47
CA SER A 256 25.69 -9.78 -6.18
C SER A 256 24.90 -10.25 -7.41
N THR A 257 25.63 -10.79 -8.40
CA THR A 257 25.02 -11.38 -9.61
C THR A 257 24.06 -12.52 -9.25
N PHE A 258 24.41 -13.30 -8.22
CA PHE A 258 23.55 -14.36 -7.68
C PHE A 258 22.27 -13.80 -7.03
N HIS A 259 22.37 -12.73 -6.23
CA HIS A 259 21.19 -12.06 -5.67
C HIS A 259 20.25 -11.57 -6.77
N THR A 260 20.81 -10.97 -7.82
CA THR A 260 20.04 -10.49 -8.98
C THR A 260 19.32 -11.64 -9.71
N LYS A 261 19.98 -12.78 -9.89
CA LYS A 261 19.38 -13.98 -10.50
C LYS A 261 18.26 -14.60 -9.65
N ASP A 262 18.38 -14.55 -8.33
CA ASP A 262 17.34 -15.04 -7.43
C ASP A 262 16.14 -14.10 -7.38
N LEU A 263 16.38 -12.78 -7.34
CA LEU A 263 15.32 -11.80 -7.45
C LEU A 263 14.59 -11.90 -8.80
N ARG A 264 15.32 -12.02 -9.91
CA ARG A 264 14.74 -12.21 -11.26
C ARG A 264 13.83 -13.43 -11.31
N TRP A 265 14.28 -14.56 -10.76
CA TRP A 265 13.48 -15.78 -10.67
C TRP A 265 12.17 -15.53 -9.93
N ARG A 266 12.24 -14.98 -8.71
CA ARG A 266 11.05 -14.70 -7.88
C ARG A 266 10.04 -13.81 -8.59
N ILE A 267 10.52 -12.73 -9.22
CA ILE A 267 9.68 -11.78 -9.95
C ILE A 267 9.04 -12.43 -11.19
N ARG A 268 9.78 -13.25 -11.94
CA ARG A 268 9.22 -13.93 -13.11
C ARG A 268 8.18 -14.97 -12.73
N CYS A 269 8.38 -15.70 -11.63
CA CYS A 269 7.39 -16.63 -11.11
C CYS A 269 6.11 -15.91 -10.66
N SER A 270 6.22 -14.79 -9.93
CA SER A 270 5.05 -14.06 -9.42
C SER A 270 4.27 -13.36 -10.52
N THR A 271 4.94 -12.95 -11.59
CA THR A 271 4.31 -12.26 -12.73
C THR A 271 3.92 -13.19 -13.89
N LEU A 272 4.20 -14.49 -13.76
CA LEU A 272 3.96 -15.49 -14.81
C LEU A 272 4.67 -15.12 -16.13
N THR A 273 5.93 -14.67 -16.03
CA THR A 273 6.77 -14.24 -17.16
C THR A 273 8.02 -15.10 -17.35
N LEU A 274 8.02 -16.35 -16.85
CA LEU A 274 9.06 -17.30 -17.23
C LEU A 274 9.01 -17.52 -18.75
N PRO A 275 10.16 -17.66 -19.44
CA PRO A 275 10.21 -17.83 -20.89
C PRO A 275 9.76 -19.24 -21.32
N MET A 276 8.45 -19.46 -21.23
CA MET A 276 7.73 -20.64 -21.72
C MET A 276 7.50 -20.53 -23.23
N LEU A 277 7.18 -21.62 -23.95
CA LEU A 277 7.09 -21.55 -25.42
C LEU A 277 6.00 -20.60 -25.91
N ASP A 278 4.89 -20.43 -25.17
CA ASP A 278 3.86 -19.44 -25.49
C ASP A 278 4.43 -18.00 -25.59
N ILE A 279 5.21 -17.58 -24.60
CA ILE A 279 5.86 -16.28 -24.51
C ILE A 279 7.02 -16.19 -25.50
N MET A 280 7.79 -17.26 -25.68
CA MET A 280 8.87 -17.28 -26.67
C MET A 280 8.32 -17.17 -28.09
N ASN A 281 7.22 -17.85 -28.38
CA ASN A 281 6.52 -17.79 -29.66
C ASN A 281 5.98 -16.39 -29.93
N GLN A 282 5.40 -15.75 -28.93
CA GLN A 282 4.95 -14.36 -29.04
C GLN A 282 6.09 -13.41 -29.43
N ASN A 283 7.30 -13.60 -28.88
CA ASN A 283 8.45 -12.71 -29.11
C ASN A 283 9.29 -13.10 -30.35
N PHE A 284 9.30 -14.37 -30.72
CA PHE A 284 10.15 -14.98 -31.74
C PHE A 284 9.35 -15.89 -32.67
N LEU A 285 8.23 -15.38 -33.18
CA LEU A 285 7.24 -16.14 -33.94
C LEU A 285 7.84 -16.88 -35.14
N LEU A 286 8.74 -16.23 -35.89
CA LEU A 286 9.38 -16.84 -37.07
C LEU A 286 10.36 -17.98 -36.71
N LEU A 287 10.84 -18.04 -35.46
CA LEU A 287 11.70 -19.12 -34.97
C LEU A 287 10.88 -20.26 -34.38
N ILE A 288 9.90 -19.95 -33.52
CA ILE A 288 9.13 -20.97 -32.78
C ILE A 288 7.97 -21.52 -33.62
N LYS A 289 7.43 -20.74 -34.57
CA LYS A 289 6.37 -21.15 -35.50
C LYS A 289 5.13 -21.67 -34.77
N ASP A 290 4.72 -22.92 -34.98
CA ASP A 290 3.57 -23.52 -34.31
C ASP A 290 3.98 -24.44 -33.15
N HIS A 291 5.27 -24.47 -32.81
CA HIS A 291 5.81 -25.32 -31.74
C HIS A 291 5.59 -24.70 -30.36
N THR A 292 4.35 -24.69 -29.91
CA THR A 292 3.95 -24.13 -28.59
C THR A 292 3.51 -25.18 -27.59
N GLN A 293 3.58 -26.47 -27.93
CA GLN A 293 3.17 -27.56 -27.03
C GLN A 293 4.15 -27.76 -25.88
N CYS A 294 3.63 -28.20 -24.74
CA CYS A 294 4.41 -28.43 -23.53
C CYS A 294 5.55 -29.42 -23.77
N LEU A 295 6.77 -29.03 -23.41
CA LEU A 295 7.97 -29.88 -23.53
C LEU A 295 7.94 -31.16 -22.68
N LEU A 296 6.96 -31.29 -21.78
CA LEU A 296 6.82 -32.41 -20.86
C LEU A 296 5.69 -33.36 -21.28
N CYS A 297 4.52 -32.84 -21.62
CA CYS A 297 3.34 -33.65 -21.93
C CYS A 297 2.90 -33.61 -23.39
N ASP A 298 3.41 -32.67 -24.20
CA ASP A 298 3.08 -32.47 -25.62
C ASP A 298 1.59 -32.28 -25.95
N ASN A 299 0.73 -32.10 -24.93
CA ASN A 299 -0.73 -32.08 -25.08
C ASN A 299 -1.36 -30.69 -24.98
N ILE A 300 -0.77 -29.81 -24.17
CA ILE A 300 -1.30 -28.48 -23.85
C ILE A 300 -0.21 -27.45 -24.14
N ILE A 301 -0.62 -26.22 -24.45
CA ILE A 301 0.27 -25.08 -24.64
C ILE A 301 1.24 -24.92 -23.45
N ASP A 302 2.53 -24.84 -23.74
CA ASP A 302 3.60 -24.62 -22.78
C ASP A 302 3.51 -23.18 -22.23
N SER A 303 2.84 -23.05 -21.08
CA SER A 303 2.56 -21.77 -20.43
C SER A 303 3.01 -21.77 -18.97
N ASN A 304 3.09 -20.56 -18.37
CA ASN A 304 3.50 -20.41 -16.97
C ASN A 304 2.54 -21.10 -15.98
N ASN A 305 1.24 -21.17 -16.30
CA ASN A 305 0.28 -21.92 -15.47
C ASN A 305 0.48 -23.42 -15.66
N HIS A 306 0.57 -23.87 -16.91
CA HIS A 306 0.71 -25.28 -17.23
C HIS A 306 2.01 -25.89 -16.67
N LEU A 307 3.09 -25.12 -16.52
CA LEU A 307 4.33 -25.58 -15.87
C LEU A 307 4.07 -26.24 -14.50
N TRP A 308 3.13 -25.70 -13.73
CA TRP A 308 2.81 -26.17 -12.38
C TRP A 308 1.69 -27.21 -12.36
N GLU A 309 0.86 -27.25 -13.40
CA GLU A 309 -0.32 -28.12 -13.53
C GLU A 309 -0.08 -29.35 -14.41
N CYS A 310 1.05 -29.40 -15.12
CA CYS A 310 1.39 -30.47 -16.06
C CYS A 310 1.42 -31.83 -15.35
N PRO A 311 0.63 -32.84 -15.80
CA PRO A 311 0.60 -34.17 -15.20
C PRO A 311 1.98 -34.84 -15.17
N ASN A 312 2.77 -34.67 -16.24
CA ASN A 312 4.12 -35.22 -16.34
C ASN A 312 5.15 -34.52 -15.43
N ASN A 313 4.74 -33.43 -14.76
CA ASN A 313 5.55 -32.73 -13.76
C ASN A 313 5.05 -33.00 -12.32
N TYR A 314 3.87 -33.58 -12.15
CA TYR A 314 3.21 -33.73 -10.86
C TYR A 314 4.09 -34.46 -9.82
N GLU A 315 4.61 -35.65 -10.14
CA GLU A 315 5.45 -36.41 -9.20
C GLU A 315 6.74 -35.68 -8.82
N ARG A 316 7.29 -34.87 -9.74
CA ARG A 316 8.48 -34.05 -9.47
C ARG A 316 8.17 -32.91 -8.50
N ILE A 317 7.04 -32.23 -8.69
CA ILE A 317 6.56 -31.20 -7.78
C ILE A 317 6.26 -31.83 -6.41
N ARG A 318 5.56 -32.97 -6.40
CA ARG A 318 5.21 -33.71 -5.19
C ARG A 318 6.45 -34.10 -4.38
N ALA A 319 7.46 -34.67 -5.02
CA ALA A 319 8.73 -35.00 -4.37
C ALA A 319 9.43 -33.76 -3.78
N CYS A 320 9.35 -32.61 -4.44
CA CYS A 320 9.84 -31.35 -3.87
C CYS A 320 9.10 -30.99 -2.58
N PHE A 321 7.77 -31.06 -2.59
CA PHE A 321 6.95 -30.68 -1.44
C PHE A 321 7.07 -31.64 -0.27
N MET A 322 7.21 -32.95 -0.50
CA MET A 322 7.50 -33.91 0.57
C MET A 322 8.83 -33.56 1.27
N ALA A 323 9.90 -33.37 0.50
CA ALA A 323 11.21 -33.02 1.06
C ALA A 323 11.21 -31.66 1.76
N LEU A 324 10.47 -30.67 1.25
CA LEU A 324 10.31 -29.37 1.90
C LEU A 324 9.46 -29.46 3.18
N GLY A 325 8.44 -30.32 3.19
CA GLY A 325 7.61 -30.59 4.35
C GLY A 325 8.41 -31.21 5.48
N ASP A 326 9.20 -32.25 5.20
CA ASP A 326 10.10 -32.85 6.20
C ASP A 326 11.11 -31.83 6.73
N LYS A 327 11.68 -30.99 5.85
CA LYS A 327 12.60 -29.92 6.26
C LYS A 327 11.93 -28.84 7.12
N LEU A 328 10.65 -28.54 6.86
CA LEU A 328 9.88 -27.62 7.69
C LEU A 328 9.60 -28.22 9.07
N ILE A 329 9.30 -29.52 9.13
CA ILE A 329 9.12 -30.25 10.39
C ILE A 329 10.41 -30.18 11.21
N ASP A 330 11.56 -30.47 10.60
CA ASP A 330 12.87 -30.37 11.27
C ASP A 330 13.15 -28.95 11.77
N LEU A 331 12.87 -27.93 10.93
CA LEU A 331 13.03 -26.53 11.32
C LEU A 331 12.16 -26.18 12.53
N LEU A 332 10.88 -26.56 12.51
CA LEU A 332 9.95 -26.26 13.60
C LEU A 332 10.31 -27.04 14.88
N ASN A 333 10.76 -28.29 14.78
CA ASN A 333 11.23 -29.05 15.94
C ASN A 333 12.40 -28.37 16.67
N THR A 334 13.21 -27.56 15.97
CA THR A 334 14.31 -26.82 16.60
C THR A 334 13.95 -25.41 17.08
N GLN A 335 12.92 -24.77 16.50
CA GLN A 335 12.63 -23.35 16.70
C GLN A 335 11.28 -23.07 17.37
N ALA A 336 10.43 -24.09 17.54
CA ALA A 336 9.09 -23.93 18.08
C ALA A 336 9.11 -23.68 19.60
N ASP A 337 8.22 -22.81 20.04
CA ASP A 337 7.90 -22.63 21.46
C ASP A 337 7.00 -23.78 21.96
N ASN A 338 6.27 -24.44 21.05
CA ASN A 338 5.40 -25.58 21.33
C ASN A 338 5.65 -26.73 20.33
N LEU A 339 6.06 -27.88 20.87
CA LEU A 339 6.43 -29.08 20.11
C LEU A 339 5.25 -30.02 19.82
N THR A 340 4.04 -29.75 20.32
CA THR A 340 2.89 -30.66 20.10
C THR A 340 2.41 -30.64 18.65
N SER A 341 2.24 -31.84 18.06
CA SER A 341 1.60 -32.04 16.76
C SER A 341 2.23 -31.31 15.56
N ILE A 342 3.53 -30.97 15.61
CA ILE A 342 4.23 -30.27 14.49
C ILE A 342 4.06 -31.02 13.16
N ARG A 343 4.33 -32.33 13.16
CA ARG A 343 4.22 -33.15 11.96
C ARG A 343 2.80 -33.09 11.40
N ASP A 344 1.78 -33.28 12.25
CA ASP A 344 0.38 -33.27 11.83
C ASP A 344 -0.05 -31.89 11.31
N THR A 345 0.39 -30.80 11.93
CA THR A 345 0.12 -29.44 11.44
C THR A 345 0.68 -29.24 10.04
N VAL A 346 1.91 -29.71 9.78
CA VAL A 346 2.55 -29.57 8.47
C VAL A 346 1.88 -30.49 7.46
N THR A 347 1.77 -31.79 7.74
CA THR A 347 1.27 -32.80 6.78
C THR A 347 -0.21 -32.66 6.48
N ASN A 348 -1.00 -32.01 7.33
CA ASN A 348 -2.42 -31.74 7.07
C ASN A 348 -2.70 -30.30 6.61
N SER A 349 -1.70 -29.43 6.55
CA SER A 349 -1.85 -28.06 6.03
C SER A 349 -2.20 -28.05 4.54
N ASN A 350 -2.95 -27.05 4.08
CA ASN A 350 -3.31 -26.97 2.66
C ASN A 350 -2.09 -26.84 1.75
N THR A 351 -1.00 -26.26 2.26
CA THR A 351 0.26 -26.10 1.51
C THR A 351 0.92 -27.46 1.18
N PHE A 352 0.88 -28.43 2.10
CA PHE A 352 1.65 -29.69 2.01
C PHE A 352 0.81 -30.96 1.92
N ARG A 353 -0.45 -30.96 2.36
CA ARG A 353 -1.29 -32.17 2.48
C ARG A 353 -1.38 -32.98 1.21
N TRP A 354 -1.63 -32.29 0.09
CA TRP A 354 -1.75 -32.91 -1.23
C TRP A 354 -0.52 -33.77 -1.58
N ALA A 355 0.69 -33.36 -1.16
CA ALA A 355 1.91 -34.09 -1.48
C ALA A 355 2.04 -35.37 -0.64
N PHE A 356 1.70 -35.32 0.65
CA PHE A 356 1.76 -36.48 1.54
C PHE A 356 0.64 -37.49 1.29
N GLN A 357 -0.53 -37.02 0.86
CA GLN A 357 -1.72 -37.85 0.62
C GLN A 357 -1.94 -38.19 -0.87
N SER A 358 -1.09 -37.68 -1.76
CA SER A 358 -1.20 -37.85 -3.22
C SER A 358 -2.52 -37.32 -3.80
N GLU A 359 -2.97 -36.16 -3.31
CA GLU A 359 -4.18 -35.47 -3.78
C GLU A 359 -3.87 -34.43 -4.88
N GLN A 360 -4.91 -33.83 -5.46
CA GLN A 360 -4.75 -32.68 -6.35
C GLN A 360 -4.08 -31.50 -5.63
N ILE A 361 -3.22 -30.77 -6.37
CA ILE A 361 -2.50 -29.62 -5.85
C ILE A 361 -3.49 -28.54 -5.40
N HIS A 362 -3.36 -28.13 -4.13
CA HIS A 362 -4.23 -27.11 -3.56
C HIS A 362 -3.91 -25.70 -4.13
N PRO A 363 -4.90 -24.80 -4.32
CA PRO A 363 -4.68 -23.42 -4.79
C PRO A 363 -3.57 -22.66 -4.05
N VAL A 364 -3.49 -22.86 -2.74
CA VAL A 364 -2.47 -22.23 -1.87
C VAL A 364 -1.04 -22.70 -2.21
N THR A 365 -0.88 -23.96 -2.62
CA THR A 365 0.41 -24.49 -3.06
C THR A 365 0.90 -23.80 -4.33
N PHE A 366 0.00 -23.50 -5.27
CA PHE A 366 0.36 -22.74 -6.46
C PHE A 366 0.88 -21.33 -6.13
N LEU A 367 0.41 -20.72 -5.04
CA LEU A 367 0.94 -19.42 -4.59
C LEU A 367 2.42 -19.53 -4.21
N LEU A 368 2.80 -20.57 -3.45
CA LEU A 368 4.20 -20.79 -3.07
C LEU A 368 5.10 -21.08 -4.29
N LEU A 369 4.62 -21.88 -5.24
CA LEU A 369 5.31 -22.11 -6.53
C LEU A 369 5.49 -20.80 -7.32
N LYS A 370 4.49 -19.92 -7.27
CA LYS A 370 4.50 -18.57 -7.86
C LYS A 370 5.19 -17.51 -6.99
N SER A 371 5.97 -17.92 -5.99
CA SER A 371 6.78 -17.05 -5.11
C SER A 371 6.01 -16.14 -4.16
N TYR A 372 4.72 -16.41 -3.91
CA TYR A 372 3.92 -15.74 -2.89
C TYR A 372 3.95 -16.51 -1.57
N ILE A 373 3.82 -15.78 -0.45
CA ILE A 373 3.62 -16.38 0.87
C ILE A 373 2.12 -16.42 1.16
N SER A 374 1.62 -17.60 1.50
CA SER A 374 0.21 -17.80 1.82
C SER A 374 -0.09 -17.66 3.31
N ASN A 375 -1.33 -17.27 3.63
CA ASN A 375 -1.81 -17.24 5.01
C ASN A 375 -1.77 -18.63 5.68
N ASP A 376 -1.97 -19.71 4.92
CA ASP A 376 -1.86 -21.09 5.41
C ASP A 376 -0.44 -21.40 5.90
N LEU A 377 0.58 -21.09 5.09
CA LEU A 377 1.97 -21.32 5.47
C LEU A 377 2.37 -20.48 6.68
N VAL A 378 1.91 -19.23 6.75
CA VAL A 378 2.11 -18.38 7.93
C VAL A 378 1.38 -18.95 9.15
N GLY A 379 0.19 -19.52 8.96
CA GLY A 379 -0.59 -20.24 9.97
C GLY A 379 0.20 -21.38 10.60
N ILE A 380 0.89 -22.20 9.80
CA ILE A 380 1.77 -23.27 10.32
C ILE A 380 2.80 -22.70 11.31
N PHE A 381 3.49 -21.61 10.95
CA PHE A 381 4.46 -20.99 11.86
C PHE A 381 3.80 -20.38 13.10
N ARG A 382 2.64 -19.72 12.96
CA ARG A 382 1.90 -19.12 14.09
C ARG A 382 1.43 -20.14 15.11
N SER A 383 1.13 -21.37 14.69
CA SER A 383 0.75 -22.46 15.60
C SER A 383 1.87 -22.89 16.55
N HIS A 384 3.13 -22.66 16.17
CA HIS A 384 4.30 -23.18 16.89
C HIS A 384 5.27 -22.10 17.39
N VAL A 385 5.19 -20.88 16.86
CA VAL A 385 6.08 -19.75 17.19
C VAL A 385 5.25 -18.53 17.56
N LYS A 386 5.41 -18.02 18.78
CA LYS A 386 4.58 -16.93 19.33
C LYS A 386 4.96 -15.56 18.76
N SER A 387 6.24 -15.32 18.48
CA SER A 387 6.74 -14.01 18.07
C SER A 387 6.81 -13.85 16.56
N MET A 388 6.11 -12.85 16.01
CA MET A 388 6.17 -12.52 14.57
C MET A 388 7.60 -12.23 14.08
N LYS A 389 8.45 -11.66 14.94
CA LYS A 389 9.87 -11.42 14.64
C LYS A 389 10.61 -12.75 14.43
N ASN A 390 10.33 -13.76 15.26
CA ASN A 390 10.92 -15.08 15.15
C ASN A 390 10.33 -15.88 13.97
N ILE A 391 9.03 -15.72 13.70
CA ILE A 391 8.40 -16.26 12.48
C ILE A 391 9.14 -15.75 11.25
N ILE A 392 9.30 -14.43 11.09
CA ILE A 392 9.98 -13.84 9.92
C ILE A 392 11.42 -14.35 9.79
N LYS A 393 12.14 -14.45 10.92
CA LYS A 393 13.53 -14.94 10.97
C LYS A 393 13.69 -16.35 10.41
N ASN A 394 12.70 -17.23 10.62
CA ASN A 394 12.74 -18.63 10.18
C ASN A 394 12.03 -18.85 8.82
N LEU A 395 10.94 -18.14 8.60
CA LEU A 395 10.12 -18.23 7.39
C LEU A 395 10.91 -17.82 6.15
N PHE A 396 11.57 -16.66 6.13
CA PHE A 396 12.23 -16.18 4.91
C PHE A 396 13.40 -17.07 4.44
N PRO A 397 14.30 -17.56 5.32
CA PRO A 397 15.26 -18.59 4.93
C PRO A 397 14.59 -19.86 4.38
N PHE A 398 13.48 -20.30 4.98
CA PHE A 398 12.73 -21.46 4.50
C PHE A 398 12.13 -21.23 3.11
N ILE A 399 11.50 -20.07 2.85
CA ILE A 399 10.98 -19.71 1.52
C ILE A 399 12.11 -19.62 0.49
N GLN A 400 13.29 -19.13 0.87
CA GLN A 400 14.47 -19.15 0.00
C GLN A 400 14.87 -20.57 -0.39
N ILE A 401 14.85 -21.51 0.56
CA ILE A 401 15.09 -22.93 0.29
C ILE A 401 14.03 -23.47 -0.69
N CYS A 402 12.75 -23.19 -0.46
CA CYS A 402 11.66 -23.60 -1.36
C CYS A 402 11.90 -23.07 -2.78
N SER A 403 12.12 -21.75 -2.91
CA SER A 403 12.34 -21.09 -4.19
C SER A 403 13.53 -21.66 -4.96
N LEU A 404 14.63 -21.97 -4.28
CA LEU A 404 15.80 -22.59 -4.91
C LEU A 404 15.53 -24.02 -5.34
N LYS A 405 14.80 -24.79 -4.52
CA LYS A 405 14.43 -26.17 -4.86
C LYS A 405 13.54 -26.24 -6.09
N PHE A 406 12.53 -25.37 -6.21
CA PHE A 406 11.70 -25.29 -7.42
C PHE A 406 12.50 -24.87 -8.66
N LYS A 407 13.43 -23.91 -8.51
CA LYS A 407 14.29 -23.47 -9.61
C LYS A 407 15.21 -24.61 -10.11
N ILE A 408 15.79 -25.39 -9.21
CA ILE A 408 16.73 -26.46 -9.54
C ILE A 408 16.00 -27.70 -10.05
N ASP A 409 14.97 -28.15 -9.34
CA ASP A 409 14.37 -29.45 -9.61
C ASP A 409 13.38 -29.38 -10.77
N ILE A 410 12.63 -28.27 -10.90
CA ILE A 410 11.57 -28.10 -11.91
C ILE A 410 12.06 -27.26 -13.10
N TRP A 411 12.45 -26.00 -12.85
CA TRP A 411 12.75 -25.07 -13.93
C TRP A 411 14.01 -25.46 -14.72
N LYS A 412 15.09 -25.87 -14.03
CA LYS A 412 16.31 -26.33 -14.70
C LYS A 412 16.06 -27.58 -15.54
N TYR A 413 15.24 -28.51 -15.04
CA TYR A 413 14.85 -29.72 -15.78
C TYR A 413 14.10 -29.37 -17.07
N ARG A 414 13.05 -28.55 -16.99
CA ARG A 414 12.34 -28.04 -18.19
C ARG A 414 13.29 -27.34 -19.16
N ASN A 415 14.24 -26.54 -18.66
CA ASN A 415 15.21 -25.86 -19.53
C ASN A 415 16.20 -26.80 -20.21
N GLN A 416 16.51 -27.96 -19.62
CA GLN A 416 17.30 -28.98 -20.29
C GLN A 416 16.52 -29.57 -21.48
N LEU A 417 15.22 -29.88 -21.28
CA LEU A 417 14.35 -30.32 -22.37
C LEU A 417 14.24 -29.26 -23.48
N TRP A 418 14.12 -27.99 -23.10
CA TRP A 418 14.14 -26.88 -24.06
C TRP A 418 15.45 -26.83 -24.85
N LYS A 419 16.61 -27.00 -24.20
CA LYS A 419 17.91 -26.99 -24.90
C LYS A 419 17.99 -28.10 -25.95
N THR A 420 17.65 -29.34 -25.58
CA THR A 420 17.63 -30.47 -26.52
C THR A 420 16.65 -30.24 -27.68
N THR A 421 15.44 -29.77 -27.37
CA THR A 421 14.39 -29.52 -28.37
C THR A 421 14.78 -28.40 -29.33
N ARG A 422 15.32 -27.30 -28.80
CA ARG A 422 15.82 -26.17 -29.58
C ARG A 422 16.92 -26.59 -30.55
N ASP A 423 17.87 -27.39 -30.07
CA ASP A 423 18.98 -27.87 -30.89
C ASP A 423 18.48 -28.82 -32.00
N ALA A 424 17.48 -29.67 -31.70
CA ALA A 424 16.81 -30.49 -32.71
C ALA A 424 16.07 -29.67 -33.77
N TRP A 425 15.60 -28.46 -33.44
CA TRP A 425 15.04 -27.51 -34.41
C TRP A 425 16.10 -26.71 -35.19
N GLY A 426 17.39 -27.00 -34.99
CA GLY A 426 18.48 -26.26 -35.62
C GLY A 426 18.62 -24.81 -35.11
N LEU A 427 18.00 -24.49 -33.97
CA LEU A 427 18.06 -23.16 -33.37
C LEU A 427 19.19 -23.09 -32.34
N ASN A 428 19.82 -21.93 -32.23
CA ASN A 428 20.85 -21.68 -31.23
C ASN A 428 20.65 -20.31 -30.57
N LYS A 429 21.46 -19.97 -29.56
CA LYS A 429 21.37 -18.67 -28.86
C LYS A 429 21.44 -17.49 -29.84
N LYS A 430 22.31 -17.57 -30.87
CA LYS A 430 22.48 -16.50 -31.85
C LYS A 430 21.22 -16.27 -32.68
N SER A 431 20.43 -17.32 -32.95
CA SER A 431 19.14 -17.20 -33.64
C SER A 431 18.21 -16.22 -32.94
N PHE A 432 18.16 -16.26 -31.60
CA PHE A 432 17.31 -15.38 -30.79
C PHE A 432 17.90 -13.97 -30.64
N THR A 433 19.21 -13.85 -30.40
CA THR A 433 19.85 -12.53 -30.21
C THR A 433 19.85 -11.71 -31.50
N LYS A 434 20.04 -12.36 -32.65
CA LYS A 434 20.03 -11.72 -33.97
C LYS A 434 18.65 -11.65 -34.62
N TYR A 435 17.59 -12.09 -33.95
CA TYR A 435 16.25 -12.20 -34.54
C TYR A 435 15.78 -10.95 -35.29
N ARG A 436 16.01 -9.76 -34.70
CA ARG A 436 15.60 -8.47 -35.30
C ARG A 436 16.50 -8.02 -36.44
N GLU A 437 17.72 -8.54 -36.52
CA GLU A 437 18.64 -8.33 -37.65
C GLU A 437 18.29 -9.30 -38.80
N THR A 438 17.99 -10.54 -38.46
CA THR A 438 17.68 -11.62 -39.42
C THR A 438 16.32 -11.42 -40.10
N PHE A 439 15.32 -10.91 -39.38
CA PHE A 439 13.96 -10.74 -39.90
C PHE A 439 13.51 -9.29 -39.90
N THR A 440 13.10 -8.83 -41.09
CA THR A 440 12.61 -7.47 -41.29
C THR A 440 11.34 -7.19 -40.47
N PRO A 441 11.03 -5.91 -40.16
CA PRO A 441 9.75 -5.55 -39.54
C PRO A 441 8.55 -6.12 -40.31
N ASP A 442 8.54 -6.07 -41.63
CA ASP A 442 7.43 -6.53 -42.47
C ASP A 442 7.22 -8.04 -42.37
N GLN A 443 8.30 -8.83 -42.39
CA GLN A 443 8.23 -10.29 -42.18
C GLN A 443 7.65 -10.64 -40.80
N ARG A 444 8.07 -9.92 -39.76
CA ARG A 444 7.58 -10.15 -38.39
C ARG A 444 6.11 -9.77 -38.26
N THR A 445 5.70 -8.67 -38.88
CA THR A 445 4.31 -8.20 -38.91
C THR A 445 3.42 -9.17 -39.71
N ALA A 446 3.86 -9.60 -40.89
CA ALA A 446 3.15 -10.58 -41.71
C ALA A 446 2.94 -11.90 -40.97
N ALA A 447 3.98 -12.42 -40.30
CA ALA A 447 3.87 -13.62 -39.48
C ALA A 447 2.86 -13.46 -38.34
N ALA A 448 2.81 -12.29 -37.69
CA ALA A 448 1.85 -12.03 -36.63
C ALA A 448 0.40 -11.99 -37.14
N PHE A 449 0.17 -11.51 -38.36
CA PHE A 449 -1.16 -11.48 -39.00
C PHE A 449 -1.62 -12.86 -39.47
N SER A 450 -0.71 -13.74 -39.90
CA SER A 450 -1.05 -15.10 -40.35
C SER A 450 -1.40 -16.07 -39.21
N ARG A 451 -1.33 -15.63 -37.95
CA ARG A 451 -1.66 -16.46 -36.79
C ARG A 451 -3.18 -16.70 -36.77
N THR A 452 -3.62 -17.94 -36.87
CA THR A 452 -5.04 -18.33 -36.76
C THR A 452 -5.56 -17.84 -35.41
N GLN A 453 -6.37 -16.78 -35.42
CA GLN A 453 -6.97 -16.26 -34.20
C GLN A 453 -8.00 -17.25 -33.68
N ILE A 454 -7.69 -17.90 -32.55
CA ILE A 454 -8.74 -18.16 -31.57
C ILE A 454 -9.15 -16.78 -31.10
N THR A 455 -10.28 -16.29 -31.61
CA THR A 455 -10.86 -14.98 -31.25
C THR A 455 -11.16 -14.93 -29.77
N ASN A 456 -10.21 -14.43 -28.98
CA ASN A 456 -10.52 -13.66 -27.78
C ASN A 456 -10.38 -12.18 -28.17
N ASN A 457 -11.48 -11.43 -28.10
CA ASN A 457 -11.62 -10.03 -28.54
C ASN A 457 -10.74 -9.02 -27.77
N ASN A 458 -9.68 -9.45 -27.08
CA ASN A 458 -8.78 -8.60 -26.30
C ASN A 458 -7.44 -8.38 -27.03
N ARG A 459 -7.51 -7.95 -28.30
CA ARG A 459 -6.32 -7.72 -29.15
C ARG A 459 -5.31 -6.70 -28.58
N ASP A 460 -5.71 -5.85 -27.64
CA ASP A 460 -4.80 -4.88 -26.98
C ASP A 460 -4.11 -5.39 -25.71
N LEU A 461 -4.48 -6.58 -25.20
CA LEU A 461 -4.01 -7.10 -23.90
C LEU A 461 -3.30 -8.47 -23.98
N GLU A 462 -3.19 -9.07 -25.18
CA GLU A 462 -2.41 -10.31 -25.42
C GLU A 462 -0.92 -10.05 -25.71
N ARG A 463 -0.43 -8.85 -25.40
CA ARG A 463 1.01 -8.69 -25.16
C ARG A 463 1.27 -9.34 -23.80
N GLY A 464 1.87 -10.52 -23.77
CA GLY A 464 2.30 -11.19 -22.54
C GLY A 464 2.87 -10.18 -21.54
N TYR A 465 2.56 -10.35 -20.25
CA TYR A 465 2.67 -9.31 -19.23
C TYR A 465 4.00 -8.52 -19.33
N ILE A 466 3.93 -7.36 -19.99
CA ILE A 466 4.95 -6.32 -19.90
C ILE A 466 4.40 -5.41 -18.85
N ASN A 467 5.10 -5.32 -17.71
CA ASN A 467 4.74 -4.34 -16.70
C ASN A 467 4.67 -2.96 -17.38
N PRO A 468 3.49 -2.31 -17.46
CA PRO A 468 3.31 -1.06 -18.18
C PRO A 468 4.16 0.09 -17.60
N PHE A 469 4.70 -0.08 -16.39
CA PHE A 469 5.60 0.86 -15.73
C PHE A 469 7.08 0.71 -16.13
N ASN A 470 7.42 -0.25 -16.99
CA ASN A 470 8.79 -0.48 -17.50
C ASN A 470 8.96 -0.17 -18.98
N ASP A 471 7.89 0.29 -19.65
CA ASP A 471 8.01 0.85 -20.99
C ASP A 471 8.22 2.37 -20.87
N PHE A 472 9.47 2.79 -20.77
CA PHE A 472 9.88 4.21 -20.78
C PHE A 472 9.45 4.95 -22.05
N ARG A 473 8.89 4.26 -23.05
CA ARG A 473 8.33 4.86 -24.26
C ARG A 473 6.93 5.47 -24.06
N ASN A 474 6.29 5.22 -22.90
CA ASN A 474 4.92 5.66 -22.61
C ASN A 474 4.78 6.98 -21.82
N PHE A 475 5.86 7.76 -21.62
CA PHE A 475 5.79 9.11 -21.01
C PHE A 475 5.03 10.16 -21.84
N LYS A 476 4.10 9.76 -22.72
CA LYS A 476 3.30 10.64 -23.59
C LYS A 476 1.96 11.06 -22.96
N LEU A 477 1.63 10.63 -21.75
CA LEU A 477 0.34 10.96 -21.10
C LEU A 477 0.49 12.09 -20.08
N ASP A 478 -0.37 13.10 -20.14
CA ASP A 478 -0.41 14.29 -19.25
C ASP A 478 -0.37 13.95 -17.74
N LYS A 479 -0.82 12.76 -17.37
CA LYS A 479 -0.83 12.29 -15.97
C LYS A 479 0.57 11.95 -15.44
N ASP A 480 1.46 11.49 -16.31
CA ASP A 480 2.86 11.19 -15.96
C ASP A 480 3.71 12.48 -15.94
N PHE A 481 3.34 13.48 -16.74
CA PHE A 481 3.87 14.84 -16.65
C PHE A 481 3.56 15.49 -15.29
N LEU A 482 2.31 15.39 -14.82
CA LEU A 482 1.91 15.83 -13.49
C LEU A 482 2.65 15.06 -12.38
N PHE A 483 2.95 13.77 -12.60
CA PHE A 483 3.77 13.01 -11.66
C PHE A 483 5.17 13.60 -11.54
N ILE A 484 5.86 13.92 -12.63
CA ILE A 484 7.18 14.58 -12.60
C ILE A 484 7.10 15.95 -11.90
N LEU A 485 6.04 16.71 -12.19
CA LEU A 485 5.79 18.04 -11.60
C LEU A 485 5.64 17.99 -10.07
N PHE A 486 4.89 17.03 -9.53
CA PHE A 486 4.61 16.94 -8.09
C PHE A 486 5.56 16.04 -7.30
N SER A 487 6.31 15.15 -7.95
CA SER A 487 7.18 14.16 -7.27
C SER A 487 8.67 14.46 -7.35
N SER A 488 9.14 15.30 -8.29
CA SER A 488 10.58 15.56 -8.47
C SER A 488 11.15 16.58 -7.47
N SER A 489 12.36 16.30 -6.98
CA SER A 489 13.09 17.11 -5.99
C SER A 489 14.06 18.13 -6.58
N ASN A 490 14.13 18.26 -7.92
CA ASN A 490 15.19 19.01 -8.61
C ASN A 490 14.78 20.39 -9.15
N PHE A 491 13.77 21.01 -8.54
CA PHE A 491 13.33 22.37 -8.87
C PHE A 491 14.39 23.47 -8.68
N LEU A 492 15.54 23.16 -8.04
CA LEU A 492 16.62 24.12 -7.80
C LEU A 492 17.70 24.16 -8.90
N HIS A 493 17.78 23.15 -9.77
CA HIS A 493 18.82 23.04 -10.81
C HIS A 493 18.29 23.18 -12.24
N SER A 494 16.97 23.33 -12.39
CA SER A 494 16.33 23.67 -13.66
C SER A 494 15.86 25.12 -13.50
N GLY A 495 16.20 26.02 -14.43
CA GLY A 495 15.73 27.41 -14.39
C GLY A 495 14.21 27.50 -14.21
N ALA A 496 13.70 28.67 -13.82
CA ALA A 496 12.28 28.86 -13.50
C ALA A 496 11.39 28.47 -14.70
N PHE A 497 10.82 27.26 -14.66
CA PHE A 497 10.04 26.66 -15.75
C PHE A 497 8.82 27.50 -16.19
N PHE A 498 8.38 28.47 -15.36
CA PHE A 498 7.38 29.48 -15.72
C PHE A 498 7.74 30.31 -16.98
N SER A 499 9.01 30.35 -17.39
CA SER A 499 9.42 30.95 -18.66
C SER A 499 9.03 30.14 -19.91
N HIS A 500 8.38 28.98 -19.75
CA HIS A 500 8.02 28.06 -20.84
C HIS A 500 6.52 27.79 -20.97
N LEU A 501 5.68 28.43 -20.17
CA LEU A 501 4.22 28.31 -20.25
C LEU A 501 3.63 29.63 -20.74
N ASP A 502 3.49 29.76 -22.06
CA ASP A 502 2.62 30.78 -22.64
C ASP A 502 1.16 30.42 -22.32
N GLY A 503 0.57 31.16 -21.38
CA GLY A 503 -0.86 31.38 -21.26
C GLY A 503 -1.71 30.22 -20.72
N VAL A 504 -1.77 30.05 -19.39
CA VAL A 504 -3.01 29.58 -18.73
C VAL A 504 -3.21 30.33 -17.41
N PHE A 505 -4.39 30.95 -17.30
CA PHE A 505 -4.79 31.90 -16.28
C PHE A 505 -4.90 31.30 -14.87
N PHE A 506 -4.40 32.05 -13.88
CA PHE A 506 -4.70 31.87 -12.47
C PHE A 506 -6.05 32.54 -12.15
N SER A 507 -7.05 31.74 -11.78
CA SER A 507 -8.13 32.23 -10.93
C SER A 507 -8.63 31.09 -10.05
N ASN A 508 -8.56 31.34 -8.73
CA ASN A 508 -8.92 30.48 -7.59
C ASN A 508 -7.81 29.50 -7.15
N ASN A 509 -7.37 29.64 -5.90
CA ASN A 509 -6.27 28.92 -5.22
C ASN A 509 -6.55 27.41 -5.00
N LEU A 510 -7.35 26.77 -5.84
CA LEU A 510 -7.81 25.38 -5.73
C LEU A 510 -7.40 24.61 -6.99
N ILE A 511 -6.52 23.62 -6.82
CA ILE A 511 -6.17 22.68 -7.90
C ILE A 511 -6.90 21.37 -7.63
N SER A 512 -7.85 21.02 -8.50
CA SER A 512 -8.64 19.79 -8.39
C SER A 512 -8.08 18.67 -9.28
N PHE A 513 -7.93 17.47 -8.72
CA PHE A 513 -7.67 16.25 -9.48
C PHE A 513 -8.90 15.33 -9.38
N SER A 514 -9.41 14.83 -10.51
CA SER A 514 -10.52 13.87 -10.56
C SER A 514 -10.10 12.57 -11.23
N LEU A 515 -10.14 11.45 -10.52
CA LEU A 515 -10.04 10.11 -11.11
C LEU A 515 -10.97 9.14 -10.34
N ALA A 516 -11.78 8.39 -11.10
CA ALA A 516 -12.86 7.53 -10.60
C ALA A 516 -12.39 6.45 -9.59
N PRO A 517 -13.25 6.05 -8.62
CA PRO A 517 -12.88 5.13 -7.56
C PRO A 517 -13.15 3.67 -7.94
N ALA A 518 -12.18 2.80 -7.69
CA ALA A 518 -12.42 1.37 -7.48
C ALA A 518 -11.37 0.84 -6.48
N LEU A 519 -11.84 0.06 -5.50
CA LEU A 519 -11.11 -0.59 -4.40
C LEU A 519 -10.63 0.32 -3.24
N LEU A 520 -11.60 0.79 -2.45
CA LEU A 520 -11.38 1.32 -1.10
C LEU A 520 -11.29 0.23 -0.02
N LEU A 521 -11.55 -1.05 -0.35
CA LEU A 521 -11.72 -2.13 0.65
C LEU A 521 -10.42 -2.80 1.13
N VAL A 522 -9.28 -2.59 0.46
CA VAL A 522 -7.97 -3.17 0.88
C VAL A 522 -7.05 -2.11 1.52
N ALA A 523 -7.43 -0.83 1.46
CA ALA A 523 -6.57 0.30 1.79
C ALA A 523 -6.34 0.51 3.30
N GLU A 524 -7.12 -0.14 4.16
CA GLU A 524 -7.04 0.07 5.61
C GLU A 524 -6.08 -0.90 6.32
N TRP A 525 -5.60 -1.96 5.66
CA TRP A 525 -5.03 -3.10 6.39
C TRP A 525 -3.52 -3.29 6.23
N ASP A 526 -2.80 -2.53 5.39
CA ASP A 526 -1.37 -2.81 5.24
C ASP A 526 -0.51 -1.67 4.67
N GLN A 527 0.32 -1.05 5.53
CA GLN A 527 1.28 -0.02 5.15
C GLN A 527 2.47 -0.57 4.32
N ASP A 528 2.62 -1.90 4.22
CA ASP A 528 3.75 -2.55 3.56
C ASP A 528 3.52 -2.86 2.06
N VAL A 529 2.27 -2.83 1.59
CA VAL A 529 1.89 -3.04 0.17
C VAL A 529 2.40 -1.92 -0.76
N PRO A 530 2.39 -0.62 -0.39
CA PRO A 530 2.98 0.45 -1.20
C PRO A 530 4.50 0.37 -1.39
N THR A 531 5.21 -0.36 -0.52
CA THR A 531 6.68 -0.52 -0.57
C THR A 531 7.11 -1.52 -1.65
N PHE A 532 6.32 -2.58 -1.84
CA PHE A 532 6.44 -3.57 -2.92
C PHE A 532 6.56 -2.94 -4.31
N LEU A 533 5.70 -1.97 -4.61
CA LEU A 533 5.64 -1.34 -5.94
C LEU A 533 6.76 -0.35 -6.23
N LYS A 534 7.32 0.31 -5.20
CA LYS A 534 8.42 1.27 -5.38
C LYS A 534 9.65 0.64 -6.01
N LYS A 535 9.91 -0.65 -5.75
CA LYS A 535 11.05 -1.39 -6.32
C LYS A 535 10.70 -2.09 -7.63
N PHE A 536 9.43 -2.45 -7.85
CA PHE A 536 8.98 -3.10 -9.07
C PHE A 536 9.16 -2.22 -10.32
N GLY A 537 9.05 -0.89 -10.17
CA GLY A 537 9.33 0.08 -11.23
C GLY A 537 10.81 0.46 -11.38
N SER A 538 11.68 0.19 -10.39
CA SER A 538 13.10 0.54 -10.45
C SER A 538 14.00 -0.59 -10.94
N ILE A 539 13.52 -1.83 -10.96
CA ILE A 539 14.36 -3.04 -11.17
C ILE A 539 14.27 -3.63 -12.59
N LEU A 540 13.36 -3.15 -13.45
CA LEU A 540 13.16 -3.75 -14.78
C LEU A 540 13.90 -3.03 -15.93
N VAL A 541 14.84 -2.15 -15.61
CA VAL A 541 15.61 -1.39 -16.61
C VAL A 541 16.68 -2.24 -17.31
N ASP A 542 17.11 -3.37 -16.74
CA ASP A 542 18.13 -4.22 -17.36
C ASP A 542 17.65 -5.66 -17.57
N SER A 543 17.87 -6.18 -18.78
CA SER A 543 17.92 -7.61 -19.17
C SER A 543 16.73 -8.21 -19.92
N LEU A 544 16.75 -8.06 -21.25
CA LEU A 544 16.50 -9.18 -22.16
C LEU A 544 17.86 -9.86 -22.44
N MET A 545 17.92 -11.20 -22.34
CA MET A 545 19.01 -12.08 -22.83
C MET A 545 20.20 -12.42 -21.90
N ASP A 546 19.99 -12.92 -20.67
CA ASP A 546 21.13 -13.45 -19.89
C ASP A 546 20.89 -14.71 -19.03
N ASP A 547 19.89 -15.53 -19.37
CA ASP A 547 19.72 -16.86 -18.76
C ASP A 547 19.90 -17.98 -19.81
N SER A 548 21.00 -17.92 -20.56
CA SER A 548 21.48 -19.02 -21.43
C SER A 548 22.59 -19.83 -20.76
#